data_AF-A0A6J0V023-F1
#
_entry.id   AF-A0A6J0V023-F1
#
_cell.length_a   1.000
_cell.length_b   1.000
_cell.length_c   1.000
_cell.angle_alpha   90.00
_cell.angle_beta   90.00
_cell.angle_gamma   90.00
#
_symmetry.space_group_name_H-M   'P 1'
#
loop_
_entity.id
_entity.type
_entity.pdbx_description
1 polymer ?
#
loop_
_entity_poly.entity_id
_entity_poly.type
_entity_poly.pdbx_seq_one_letter_code
_entity_poly.pdbx_strand_id
1 'polypeptide(L)'
;MAGHPLTHNALGIPLLGCLFVLPLTIPWTHISESWLGIVHYFACVCPQLGSVLYHLFMNHEGGPAIYHTLLTLDMCGVCMINTLGALPIIYCTLACSPILRTISLFAYTGLSSYGIFCAVTARSSVRRLRSFAWQALFRFFFFYLRWVGLGTGHPSSLRSYLIMDGLAFLGGVINISRVPERWKPGHFDYWFNSHQIMHVLVVVSILYLHWGVVADLQWIANNIC
;
A
#
# COMPACT_ATOMS: atom_id res chain seq x y z
N MET A 1 12.48 15.55 22.68
CA MET A 1 13.45 14.54 22.22
C MET A 1 13.75 14.86 20.77
N ALA A 2 14.86 15.55 20.52
CA ALA A 2 15.27 16.00 19.19
C ALA A 2 15.75 14.79 18.37
N GLY A 3 15.11 14.53 17.22
CA GLY A 3 15.57 13.51 16.28
C GLY A 3 16.88 13.95 15.62
N HIS A 4 17.93 13.13 15.76
CA HIS A 4 19.23 13.36 15.14
C HIS A 4 19.26 12.79 13.70
N PRO A 5 20.09 13.33 12.77
CA PRO A 5 19.99 13.16 11.33
C PRO A 5 20.17 11.73 10.77
N LEU A 6 20.68 10.79 11.57
CA LEU A 6 21.08 9.46 11.09
C LEU A 6 19.89 8.52 10.82
N THR A 7 18.70 8.80 11.35
CA THR A 7 17.49 8.00 11.09
C THR A 7 16.80 8.33 9.77
N HIS A 8 17.16 9.44 9.11
CA HIS A 8 16.47 9.92 7.91
C HIS A 8 16.94 9.26 6.61
N ASN A 9 18.18 8.73 6.58
CA ASN A 9 18.78 8.20 5.34
C ASN A 9 18.20 6.84 4.89
N ALA A 10 17.59 6.07 5.80
CA ALA A 10 17.08 4.73 5.47
C ALA A 10 15.69 4.75 4.78
N LEU A 11 14.87 5.78 5.02
CA LEU A 11 13.53 5.90 4.41
C LEU A 11 13.55 6.46 2.98
N GLY A 12 14.57 7.22 2.60
CA GLY A 12 14.69 7.80 1.26
C GLY A 12 15.02 6.77 0.17
N ILE A 13 15.75 5.70 0.51
CA ILE A 13 16.17 4.66 -0.45
C ILE A 13 14.95 3.95 -1.07
N PRO A 14 13.95 3.48 -0.31
CA PRO A 14 12.71 2.94 -0.88
C PRO A 14 11.97 3.93 -1.79
N LEU A 15 11.90 5.22 -1.43
CA LEU A 15 11.24 6.25 -2.26
C LEU A 15 11.96 6.41 -3.60
N LEU A 16 13.29 6.51 -3.59
CA LEU A 16 14.10 6.60 -4.81
C LEU A 16 13.94 5.34 -5.67
N GLY A 17 13.95 4.15 -5.05
CA GLY A 17 13.65 2.90 -5.74
C GLY A 17 12.27 2.93 -6.40
N CYS A 18 11.24 3.40 -5.70
CA CYS A 18 9.90 3.50 -6.27
C CYS A 18 9.80 4.55 -7.38
N LEU A 19 10.51 5.66 -7.28
CA LEU A 19 10.50 6.72 -8.30
C LEU A 19 11.25 6.33 -9.58
N PHE A 20 12.41 5.67 -9.45
CA PHE A 20 13.30 5.43 -10.59
C PHE A 20 13.25 4.00 -11.13
N VAL A 21 13.03 3.00 -10.28
CA VAL A 21 13.08 1.58 -10.70
C VAL A 21 11.69 1.08 -11.12
N LEU A 22 10.62 1.42 -10.38
CA LEU A 22 9.27 0.91 -10.71
C LEU A 22 8.77 1.32 -12.10
N PRO A 23 8.98 2.56 -12.60
CA PRO A 23 8.59 2.88 -13.97
C PRO A 23 9.31 2.03 -15.01
N LEU A 24 10.55 1.60 -14.74
CA LEU A 24 11.33 0.82 -15.69
C LEU A 24 10.89 -0.65 -15.74
N THR A 25 10.27 -1.16 -14.67
CA THR A 25 9.83 -2.55 -14.56
C THR A 25 8.37 -2.76 -14.94
N ILE A 26 7.57 -1.70 -15.06
CA ILE A 26 6.20 -1.78 -15.58
C ILE A 26 6.25 -2.03 -17.09
N PRO A 27 5.49 -3.02 -17.63
CA PRO A 27 5.54 -3.40 -19.03
C PRO A 27 4.74 -2.44 -19.94
N TRP A 28 5.11 -1.16 -19.97
CA TRP A 28 4.37 -0.09 -20.67
C TRP A 28 4.07 -0.36 -22.15
N THR A 29 5.00 -1.02 -22.85
CA THR A 29 4.86 -1.34 -24.27
C THR A 29 3.93 -2.50 -24.55
N HIS A 30 3.66 -3.35 -23.55
CA HIS A 30 2.84 -4.55 -23.69
C HIS A 30 1.43 -4.38 -23.12
N ILE A 31 1.17 -3.31 -22.37
CA ILE A 31 -0.15 -3.03 -21.81
C ILE A 31 -0.98 -2.21 -22.80
N SER A 32 -2.16 -2.70 -23.14
CA SER A 32 -3.16 -1.93 -23.88
C SER A 32 -3.71 -0.76 -23.04
N GLU A 33 -3.79 -0.95 -21.73
CA GLU A 33 -4.43 -0.03 -20.78
C GLU A 33 -3.37 0.71 -19.94
N SER A 34 -2.79 1.77 -20.49
CA SER A 34 -1.71 2.53 -19.83
C SER A 34 -2.10 3.13 -18.47
N TRP A 35 -3.38 3.42 -18.25
CA TRP A 35 -3.87 3.97 -16.99
C TRP A 35 -3.66 3.02 -15.80
N LEU A 36 -3.66 1.69 -16.03
CA LEU A 36 -3.40 0.69 -14.98
C LEU A 36 -1.97 0.82 -14.45
N GLY A 37 -1.00 1.01 -15.34
CA GLY A 37 0.39 1.25 -14.99
C GLY A 37 0.57 2.54 -14.21
N ILE A 38 -0.10 3.62 -14.63
CA ILE A 38 -0.05 4.93 -13.94
C ILE A 38 -0.62 4.83 -12.53
N VAL A 39 -1.81 4.24 -12.39
CA VAL A 39 -2.48 4.05 -11.09
C VAL A 39 -1.63 3.19 -10.16
N HIS A 40 -1.04 2.10 -10.67
CA HIS A 40 -0.13 1.24 -9.90
C HIS A 40 1.13 1.99 -9.46
N TYR A 41 1.72 2.79 -10.35
CA TYR A 41 2.88 3.62 -10.01
C TYR A 41 2.57 4.61 -8.88
N PHE A 42 1.45 5.35 -8.98
CA PHE A 42 1.02 6.23 -7.89
C PHE A 42 0.73 5.46 -6.59
N ALA A 43 0.10 4.29 -6.68
CA ALA A 43 -0.11 3.42 -5.52
C ALA A 43 1.19 3.12 -4.77
N CYS A 44 2.27 2.87 -5.52
CA CYS A 44 3.57 2.49 -4.95
C CYS A 44 4.46 3.66 -4.55
N VAL A 45 4.14 4.92 -4.91
CA VAL A 45 4.97 6.10 -4.56
C VAL A 45 4.35 6.89 -3.41
N CYS A 46 3.02 6.98 -3.39
CA CYS A 46 2.27 7.76 -2.41
C CYS A 46 2.60 7.45 -0.93
N PRO A 47 2.66 6.18 -0.46
CA PRO A 47 2.97 5.91 0.94
C PRO A 47 4.41 6.25 1.32
N GLN A 48 5.38 6.06 0.43
CA GLN A 48 6.79 6.37 0.67
C GLN A 48 7.01 7.88 0.72
N LEU A 49 6.38 8.61 -0.21
CA LEU A 49 6.44 10.06 -0.22
C LEU A 49 5.86 10.62 1.08
N GLY A 50 4.68 10.13 1.49
CA GLY A 50 4.03 10.57 2.72
C GLY A 50 4.86 10.29 3.96
N SER A 51 5.44 9.08 4.02
CA SER A 51 6.29 8.68 5.14
C SER A 51 7.59 9.48 5.23
N VAL A 52 8.27 9.69 4.10
CA VAL A 52 9.52 10.49 4.05
C VAL A 52 9.24 11.93 4.44
N LEU A 53 8.18 12.55 3.93
CA LEU A 53 7.79 13.91 4.30
C LEU A 53 7.47 14.02 5.79
N TYR A 54 6.73 13.06 6.35
CA TYR A 54 6.44 13.05 7.78
C TYR A 54 7.71 12.98 8.62
N HIS A 55 8.57 11.98 8.38
CA HIS A 55 9.78 11.81 9.18
C HIS A 55 10.78 12.95 9.00
N LEU A 56 10.88 13.54 7.81
CA LEU A 56 11.78 14.67 7.55
C LEU A 56 11.34 15.94 8.28
N PHE A 57 10.04 16.23 8.32
CA PHE A 57 9.49 17.49 8.84
C PHE A 57 8.80 17.37 10.20
N MET A 58 8.81 16.20 10.86
CA MET A 58 8.12 16.02 12.15
C MET A 58 8.65 16.92 13.28
N ASN A 59 9.91 17.36 13.21
CA ASN A 59 10.55 18.23 14.20
C ASN A 59 10.55 19.72 13.78
N HIS A 60 9.76 20.08 12.77
CA HIS A 60 9.72 21.45 12.27
C HIS A 60 9.12 22.42 13.32
N GLU A 61 9.64 23.64 13.37
CA GLU A 61 9.30 24.65 14.40
C GLU A 61 7.84 25.11 14.38
N GLY A 62 7.10 24.88 13.28
CA GLY A 62 5.68 25.26 13.18
C GLY A 62 4.72 24.41 14.03
N GLY A 63 5.23 23.60 14.94
CA GLY A 63 4.51 23.10 16.10
C GLY A 63 3.49 21.98 15.80
N PRO A 64 2.53 21.74 16.72
CA PRO A 64 1.62 20.58 16.67
C PRO A 64 0.75 20.51 15.41
N ALA A 65 0.40 21.64 14.80
CA ALA A 65 -0.45 21.70 13.61
C ALA A 65 0.25 21.07 12.39
N ILE A 66 1.53 21.34 12.19
CA ILE A 66 2.32 20.75 11.09
C ILE A 66 2.53 19.26 11.35
N TYR A 67 2.85 18.88 12.58
CA TYR A 67 2.94 17.47 12.96
C TYR A 67 1.66 16.67 12.64
N HIS A 68 0.49 17.20 13.00
CA HIS A 68 -0.79 16.54 12.70
C HIS A 68 -1.10 16.47 11.20
N THR A 69 -0.74 17.52 10.44
CA THR A 69 -0.94 17.56 8.99
C THR A 69 -0.05 16.52 8.30
N LEU A 70 1.22 16.45 8.65
CA LEU A 70 2.17 15.48 8.11
C LEU A 70 1.79 14.04 8.47
N LEU A 71 1.33 13.81 9.71
CA LEU A 71 0.83 12.49 10.11
C LEU A 71 -0.42 12.10 9.31
N THR A 72 -1.31 13.05 9.03
CA THR A 72 -2.48 12.81 8.19
C THR A 72 -2.09 12.48 6.75
N LEU A 73 -1.03 13.13 6.25
CA LEU A 73 -0.48 12.90 4.91
C LEU A 73 0.12 11.49 4.78
N ASP A 74 0.92 11.04 5.75
CA ASP A 74 1.44 9.65 5.82
C ASP A 74 0.29 8.63 5.78
N MET A 75 -0.77 8.88 6.55
CA MET A 75 -1.95 8.00 6.57
C MET A 75 -2.76 8.06 5.27
N CYS A 76 -2.82 9.21 4.61
CA CYS A 76 -3.40 9.32 3.27
C CYS A 76 -2.61 8.45 2.28
N GLY A 77 -1.27 8.43 2.37
CA GLY A 77 -0.39 7.55 1.61
C GLY A 77 -0.77 6.08 1.74
N VAL A 78 -0.95 5.58 2.97
CA VAL A 78 -1.39 4.20 3.25
C VAL A 78 -2.78 3.91 2.67
N CYS A 79 -3.71 4.85 2.77
CA CYS A 79 -5.04 4.66 2.19
C CYS A 79 -5.01 4.68 0.66
N MET A 80 -4.15 5.51 0.05
CA MET A 80 -3.99 5.60 -1.39
C MET A 80 -3.44 4.31 -1.98
N ILE A 81 -2.41 3.69 -1.38
CA ILE A 81 -1.92 2.40 -1.88
C ILE A 81 -2.98 1.30 -1.79
N ASN A 82 -3.75 1.26 -0.70
CA ASN A 82 -4.81 0.28 -0.54
C ASN A 82 -5.93 0.47 -1.59
N THR A 83 -6.18 1.72 -1.98
CA THR A 83 -7.20 2.08 -2.97
C THR A 83 -6.71 1.81 -4.38
N LEU A 84 -5.62 2.46 -4.77
CA LEU A 84 -5.07 2.40 -6.13
C LEU A 84 -4.48 1.03 -6.45
N GLY A 85 -3.82 0.37 -5.50
CA GLY A 85 -3.21 -0.94 -5.69
C GLY A 85 -4.23 -2.05 -5.96
N ALA A 86 -5.49 -1.89 -5.52
CA ALA A 86 -6.54 -2.86 -5.79
C ALA A 86 -7.19 -2.69 -7.17
N LEU A 87 -7.09 -1.52 -7.80
CA LEU A 87 -7.73 -1.26 -9.09
C LEU A 87 -7.19 -2.19 -10.19
N PRO A 88 -5.85 -2.37 -10.36
CA PRO A 88 -5.33 -3.37 -11.28
C PRO A 88 -5.78 -4.78 -10.92
N ILE A 89 -5.81 -5.14 -9.64
CA ILE A 89 -6.24 -6.48 -9.19
C ILE A 89 -7.69 -6.74 -9.62
N ILE A 90 -8.61 -5.81 -9.36
CA ILE A 90 -10.04 -5.95 -9.71
C ILE A 90 -10.21 -5.99 -11.23
N TYR A 91 -9.55 -5.08 -11.95
CA TYR A 91 -9.58 -5.06 -13.42
C TYR A 91 -9.15 -6.41 -13.98
N CYS A 92 -8.04 -6.94 -13.46
CA CYS A 92 -7.48 -8.18 -13.94
C CYS A 92 -8.28 -9.42 -13.56
N THR A 93 -8.93 -9.40 -12.39
CA THR A 93 -9.78 -10.49 -11.91
C THR A 93 -11.04 -10.64 -12.76
N LEU A 94 -11.60 -9.51 -13.20
CA LEU A 94 -12.85 -9.46 -13.95
C LEU A 94 -12.63 -9.11 -15.42
N ALA A 95 -11.47 -9.46 -15.99
CA ALA A 95 -11.09 -9.07 -17.36
C ALA A 95 -12.15 -9.53 -18.38
N CYS A 96 -12.70 -10.73 -18.20
CA CYS A 96 -13.69 -11.36 -19.09
C CYS A 96 -15.15 -10.97 -18.79
N SER A 97 -15.40 -10.07 -17.83
CA SER A 97 -16.74 -9.67 -17.40
C SER A 97 -16.84 -8.14 -17.32
N PRO A 98 -17.00 -7.43 -18.44
CA PRO A 98 -16.85 -5.98 -18.51
C PRO A 98 -17.86 -5.21 -17.65
N ILE A 99 -19.09 -5.71 -17.52
CA ILE A 99 -20.13 -5.09 -16.67
C ILE A 99 -19.76 -5.20 -15.20
N LEU A 100 -19.45 -6.41 -14.72
CA LEU A 100 -19.06 -6.64 -13.32
C LEU A 100 -17.77 -5.90 -12.97
N ARG A 101 -16.81 -5.84 -13.91
CA ARG A 101 -15.56 -5.10 -13.76
C ARG A 101 -15.81 -3.62 -13.48
N THR A 102 -16.61 -2.97 -14.33
CA THR A 102 -16.92 -1.55 -14.19
C THR A 102 -17.66 -1.27 -12.88
N ILE A 103 -18.69 -2.06 -12.56
CA ILE A 103 -19.43 -1.93 -11.29
C ILE A 103 -18.49 -2.09 -10.09
N SER A 104 -17.62 -3.10 -10.10
CA SER A 104 -16.68 -3.37 -9.00
C SER A 104 -15.65 -2.26 -8.83
N LEU A 105 -15.11 -1.70 -9.92
CA LEU A 105 -14.16 -0.59 -9.87
C LEU A 105 -14.81 0.67 -9.29
N PHE A 106 -16.01 1.03 -9.72
CA PHE A 106 -16.74 2.18 -9.16
C PHE A 106 -17.12 1.96 -7.70
N ALA A 107 -17.65 0.79 -7.37
CA ALA A 107 -18.03 0.44 -6.01
C ALA A 107 -16.82 0.51 -5.06
N TYR A 108 -15.69 -0.08 -5.46
CA TYR A 108 -14.48 -0.07 -4.63
C TYR A 108 -13.88 1.33 -4.49
N THR A 109 -13.85 2.11 -5.57
CA THR A 109 -13.31 3.48 -5.55
C THR A 109 -14.18 4.38 -4.68
N GLY A 110 -15.50 4.35 -4.83
CA GLY A 110 -16.40 5.16 -4.01
C GLY A 110 -16.33 4.81 -2.52
N LEU A 111 -16.31 3.52 -2.23
CA LEU A 111 -16.18 3.00 -0.87
C LEU A 111 -14.83 3.35 -0.24
N SER A 112 -13.75 3.26 -1.01
CA SER A 112 -12.40 3.64 -0.57
C SER A 112 -12.27 5.14 -0.35
N SER A 113 -12.85 5.98 -1.20
CA SER A 113 -12.89 7.42 -1.01
C SER A 113 -13.62 7.80 0.29
N TYR A 114 -14.75 7.16 0.57
CA TYR A 114 -15.45 7.32 1.84
C TYR A 114 -14.60 6.82 3.03
N GLY A 115 -13.91 5.70 2.87
CA GLY A 115 -12.98 5.15 3.85
C GLY A 115 -11.81 6.08 4.17
N ILE A 116 -11.20 6.68 3.14
CA ILE A 116 -10.15 7.71 3.23
C ILE A 116 -10.66 8.91 3.99
N PHE A 117 -11.82 9.46 3.59
CA PHE A 117 -12.44 10.60 4.27
C PHE A 117 -12.65 10.30 5.76
N CYS A 118 -13.25 9.15 6.06
CA CYS A 118 -13.46 8.70 7.43
C CYS A 118 -12.15 8.51 8.21
N ALA A 119 -11.08 8.01 7.56
CA ALA A 119 -9.78 7.77 8.17
C ALA A 119 -9.01 9.07 8.46
N VAL A 120 -9.07 10.04 7.55
CA VAL A 120 -8.45 11.37 7.70
C VAL A 120 -9.20 12.18 8.76
N THR A 121 -10.53 12.11 8.80
CA THR A 121 -11.34 12.78 9.84
C THR A 121 -11.40 11.97 11.16
N ALA A 122 -10.79 10.78 11.23
CA ALA A 122 -10.82 9.95 12.42
C ALA A 122 -9.84 10.40 13.51
N ARG A 123 -10.41 10.84 14.64
CA ARG A 123 -9.67 11.04 15.90
C ARG A 123 -9.40 9.74 16.67
N SER A 124 -10.04 8.62 16.30
CA SER A 124 -9.92 7.33 17.00
C SER A 124 -9.35 6.25 16.08
N SER A 125 -8.38 5.50 16.60
CA SER A 125 -7.71 4.38 15.93
C SER A 125 -8.67 3.27 15.48
N VAL A 126 -9.77 3.07 16.22
CA VAL A 126 -10.78 2.04 15.90
C VAL A 126 -11.52 2.36 14.60
N ARG A 127 -11.85 3.64 14.38
CA ARG A 127 -12.56 4.07 13.16
C ARG A 127 -11.67 3.92 11.93
N ARG A 128 -10.35 4.14 12.09
CA ARG A 128 -9.34 3.95 11.04
C ARG A 128 -9.16 2.46 10.71
N LEU A 129 -9.08 1.61 11.73
CA LEU A 129 -8.99 0.16 11.53
C LEU A 129 -10.21 -0.39 10.79
N ARG A 130 -11.41 0.10 11.11
CA ARG A 130 -12.65 -0.31 10.43
C ARG A 130 -12.64 0.03 8.94
N SER A 131 -12.15 1.21 8.55
CA SER A 131 -12.01 1.57 7.12
C SER A 131 -11.07 0.61 6.39
N PHE A 132 -9.90 0.31 6.98
CA PHE A 132 -8.95 -0.64 6.39
C PHE A 132 -9.50 -2.06 6.33
N ALA A 133 -10.21 -2.50 7.37
CA ALA A 133 -10.82 -3.83 7.41
C ALA A 133 -11.83 -4.00 6.26
N TRP A 134 -12.66 -3.00 6.00
CA TRP A 134 -13.64 -3.07 4.92
C TRP A 134 -12.98 -3.12 3.53
N GLN A 135 -11.92 -2.33 3.31
CA GLN A 135 -11.14 -2.40 2.07
C GLN A 135 -10.42 -3.76 1.92
N ALA A 136 -9.89 -4.31 3.01
CA ALA A 136 -9.27 -5.63 3.01
C ALA A 136 -10.29 -6.73 2.66
N LEU A 137 -11.46 -6.74 3.32
CA LEU A 137 -12.53 -7.71 3.04
C LEU A 137 -12.95 -7.69 1.57
N PHE A 138 -13.11 -6.50 0.99
CA PHE A 138 -13.45 -6.37 -0.43
C PHE A 138 -12.35 -6.95 -1.33
N ARG A 139 -11.07 -6.76 -1.01
CA ARG A 139 -9.95 -7.37 -1.77
C ARG A 139 -9.89 -8.88 -1.61
N PHE A 140 -10.07 -9.40 -0.40
CA PHE A 140 -10.14 -10.83 -0.13
C PHE A 140 -11.27 -11.52 -0.90
N PHE A 141 -12.38 -10.83 -1.16
CA PHE A 141 -13.42 -11.34 -2.04
C PHE A 141 -12.92 -11.61 -3.47
N PHE A 142 -12.12 -10.72 -4.07
CA PHE A 142 -11.51 -10.98 -5.39
C PHE A 142 -10.47 -12.08 -5.35
N PHE A 143 -9.69 -12.18 -4.27
CA PHE A 143 -8.77 -13.29 -4.08
C PHE A 143 -9.50 -14.62 -4.02
N TYR A 144 -10.64 -14.66 -3.32
CA TYR A 144 -11.51 -15.82 -3.29
C TYR A 144 -12.04 -16.16 -4.68
N LEU A 145 -12.53 -15.17 -5.46
CA LEU A 145 -12.97 -15.40 -6.84
C LEU A 145 -11.89 -16.03 -7.71
N ARG A 146 -10.64 -15.54 -7.62
CA ARG A 146 -9.50 -16.14 -8.32
C ARG A 146 -9.20 -17.56 -7.84
N TRP A 147 -9.27 -17.79 -6.53
CA TRP A 147 -9.01 -19.09 -5.93
C TRP A 147 -10.00 -20.17 -6.39
N VAL A 148 -11.29 -19.84 -6.50
CA VAL A 148 -12.33 -20.77 -6.97
C VAL A 148 -12.41 -20.88 -8.50
N GLY A 149 -11.53 -20.19 -9.24
CA GLY A 149 -11.48 -20.22 -10.71
C GLY A 149 -12.57 -19.39 -11.40
N LEU A 150 -13.29 -18.54 -10.66
CA LEU A 150 -14.26 -17.59 -11.23
C LEU A 150 -13.61 -16.27 -11.68
N GLY A 151 -12.39 -16.00 -11.23
CA GLY A 151 -11.60 -14.83 -11.57
C GLY A 151 -10.41 -15.17 -12.48
N THR A 152 -10.00 -14.21 -13.29
CA THR A 152 -8.84 -14.30 -14.18
C THR A 152 -7.58 -13.71 -13.56
N GLY A 153 -6.42 -14.01 -14.14
CA GLY A 153 -5.13 -13.48 -13.71
C GLY A 153 -4.03 -14.54 -13.67
N HIS A 154 -2.80 -14.10 -13.46
CA HIS A 154 -1.66 -15.00 -13.41
C HIS A 154 -1.69 -15.84 -12.11
N PRO A 155 -1.43 -17.15 -12.12
CA PRO A 155 -1.50 -17.98 -10.91
C PRO A 155 -0.51 -17.54 -9.81
N SER A 156 0.65 -16.97 -10.18
CA SER A 156 1.60 -16.45 -9.19
C SER A 156 1.18 -15.11 -8.57
N SER A 157 0.29 -14.33 -9.22
CA SER A 157 -0.08 -13.00 -8.71
C SER A 157 -0.92 -13.11 -7.44
N LEU A 158 -1.82 -14.09 -7.36
CA LEU A 158 -2.60 -14.35 -6.15
C LEU A 158 -1.71 -14.62 -4.94
N ARG A 159 -0.67 -15.44 -5.10
CA ARG A 159 0.31 -15.71 -4.03
C ARG A 159 1.02 -14.42 -3.60
N SER A 160 1.45 -13.59 -4.56
CA SER A 160 2.09 -12.31 -4.27
C SER A 160 1.17 -11.37 -3.50
N TYR A 161 -0.12 -11.31 -3.86
CA TYR A 161 -1.08 -10.47 -3.15
C TYR A 161 -1.38 -10.96 -1.72
N LEU A 162 -1.45 -12.27 -1.51
CA LEU A 162 -1.60 -12.84 -0.17
C LEU A 162 -0.37 -12.55 0.72
N ILE A 163 0.84 -12.66 0.15
CA ILE A 163 2.07 -12.30 0.87
C ILE A 163 2.10 -10.80 1.18
N MET A 164 1.73 -9.95 0.22
CA MET A 164 1.60 -8.50 0.42
C MET A 164 0.70 -8.19 1.63
N ASP A 165 -0.56 -8.65 1.63
CA ASP A 165 -1.47 -8.36 2.73
C ASP A 165 -1.01 -8.97 4.06
N GLY A 166 -0.37 -10.15 4.03
CA GLY A 166 0.23 -10.78 5.21
C GLY A 166 1.37 -9.94 5.80
N LEU A 167 2.28 -9.42 4.96
CA LEU A 167 3.38 -8.56 5.39
C LEU A 167 2.88 -7.20 5.92
N ALA A 168 1.91 -6.59 5.24
CA ALA A 168 1.29 -5.35 5.69
C ALA A 168 0.59 -5.52 7.05
N PHE A 169 -0.15 -6.62 7.23
CA PHE A 169 -0.79 -6.95 8.50
C PHE A 169 0.25 -7.18 9.61
N LEU A 170 1.28 -7.98 9.33
CA LEU A 170 2.35 -8.26 10.29
C LEU A 170 3.08 -6.97 10.71
N GLY A 171 3.40 -6.08 9.77
CA GLY A 171 3.99 -4.78 10.07
C GLY A 171 3.09 -3.93 10.97
N GLY A 172 1.79 -3.90 10.71
CA GLY A 172 0.80 -3.23 11.57
C GLY A 172 0.76 -3.80 12.99
N VAL A 173 0.75 -5.13 13.13
CA VAL A 173 0.77 -5.81 14.44
C VAL A 173 2.05 -5.49 15.21
N ILE A 174 3.21 -5.51 14.56
CA ILE A 174 4.51 -5.18 15.18
C ILE A 174 4.52 -3.73 15.69
N ASN A 175 4.07 -2.78 14.87
CA ASN A 175 4.01 -1.36 15.21
C ASN A 175 3.04 -1.07 16.38
N ILE A 176 1.88 -1.74 16.42
CA ILE A 176 0.93 -1.59 17.54
C ILE A 176 1.46 -2.25 18.81
N SER A 177 2.07 -3.43 18.70
CA SER A 177 2.58 -4.20 19.85
C SER A 177 3.83 -3.58 20.47
N ARG A 178 4.51 -2.69 19.73
CA ARG A 178 5.79 -2.06 20.09
C ARG A 178 6.88 -3.09 20.40
N VAL A 179 6.94 -4.16 19.63
CA VAL A 179 7.94 -5.22 19.77
C VAL A 179 9.04 -4.98 18.72
N PRO A 180 10.33 -5.02 19.07
CA PRO A 180 10.95 -5.56 20.29
C PRO A 180 11.21 -4.55 21.42
N GLU A 181 10.96 -3.25 21.23
CA GLU A 181 11.29 -2.22 22.23
C GLU A 181 10.55 -2.38 23.56
N ARG A 182 9.35 -2.99 23.54
CA ARG A 182 8.60 -3.37 24.73
C ARG A 182 9.29 -4.47 25.53
N TRP A 183 10.09 -5.32 24.88
CA TRP A 183 10.81 -6.42 25.54
C TRP A 183 12.14 -5.95 26.13
N LYS A 184 12.85 -5.01 25.49
CA LYS A 184 14.06 -4.39 26.03
C LYS A 184 14.05 -2.87 25.82
N PRO A 185 13.48 -2.10 26.77
CA PRO A 185 13.50 -0.65 26.72
C PRO A 185 14.94 -0.12 26.63
N GLY A 186 15.18 0.91 25.81
CA GLY A 186 16.48 1.58 25.69
C GLY A 186 17.52 0.91 24.78
N HIS A 187 17.29 -0.34 24.34
CA HIS A 187 18.23 -1.05 23.45
C HIS A 187 17.95 -0.82 21.97
N PHE A 188 16.71 -0.49 21.63
CA PHE A 188 16.22 -0.36 20.25
C PHE A 188 15.89 1.09 19.86
N ASP A 189 16.39 2.07 20.63
CA ASP A 189 16.04 3.48 20.44
C ASP A 189 16.55 4.02 19.09
N TYR A 190 17.67 3.48 18.59
CA TYR A 190 18.30 3.92 17.33
C TYR A 190 18.06 2.97 16.15
N TRP A 191 18.08 1.67 16.40
CA TRP A 191 18.03 0.62 15.37
C TRP A 191 17.04 -0.47 15.75
N PHE A 192 16.34 -1.01 14.75
CA PHE A 192 15.39 -2.11 14.89
C PHE A 192 14.23 -1.82 15.86
N ASN A 193 13.81 -0.56 15.97
CA ASN A 193 12.53 -0.26 16.61
C ASN A 193 11.36 -0.83 15.77
N SER A 194 10.23 -1.11 16.42
CA SER A 194 9.04 -1.66 15.76
C SER A 194 8.59 -0.82 14.55
N HIS A 195 8.76 0.50 14.62
CA HIS A 195 8.37 1.42 13.56
C HIS A 195 9.24 1.25 12.29
N GLN A 196 10.56 1.13 12.44
CA GLN A 196 11.49 0.83 11.36
C GLN A 196 11.19 -0.54 10.75
N ILE A 197 10.94 -1.55 11.59
CA ILE A 197 10.58 -2.90 11.12
C ILE A 197 9.29 -2.85 10.30
N MET A 198 8.27 -2.12 10.77
CA MET A 198 7.03 -1.91 10.02
C MET A 198 7.32 -1.27 8.65
N HIS A 199 8.13 -0.21 8.58
CA HIS A 199 8.47 0.42 7.29
C HIS A 199 9.14 -0.56 6.33
N VAL A 200 10.09 -1.37 6.82
CA VAL A 200 10.74 -2.40 5.99
C VAL A 200 9.71 -3.41 5.48
N LEU A 201 8.82 -3.91 6.35
CA LEU A 201 7.77 -4.85 5.95
C LEU A 201 6.80 -4.24 4.94
N VAL A 202 6.45 -2.96 5.09
CA VAL A 202 5.61 -2.23 4.12
C VAL A 202 6.33 -2.11 2.78
N VAL A 203 7.62 -1.78 2.73
CA VAL A 203 8.37 -1.72 1.47
C VAL A 203 8.41 -3.08 0.78
N VAL A 204 8.68 -4.16 1.52
CA VAL A 204 8.66 -5.52 0.95
C VAL A 204 7.24 -5.89 0.47
N SER A 205 6.20 -5.52 1.21
CA SER A 205 4.81 -5.67 0.79
C SER A 205 4.54 -4.98 -0.55
N ILE A 206 5.05 -3.76 -0.75
CA ILE A 206 4.90 -3.00 -2.01
C ILE A 206 5.62 -3.69 -3.18
N LEU A 207 6.77 -4.32 -2.93
CA LEU A 207 7.45 -5.12 -3.95
C LEU A 207 6.61 -6.33 -4.37
N TYR A 208 5.98 -7.04 -3.43
CA TYR A 208 5.08 -8.14 -3.75
C TYR A 208 3.82 -7.67 -4.49
N LEU A 209 3.24 -6.52 -4.11
CA LEU A 209 2.17 -5.89 -4.87
C LEU A 209 2.61 -5.64 -6.32
N HIS A 210 3.78 -5.03 -6.51
CA HIS A 210 4.30 -4.72 -7.82
C HIS A 210 4.56 -5.96 -8.68
N TRP A 211 5.19 -7.00 -8.13
CA TRP A 211 5.40 -8.26 -8.86
C TRP A 211 4.09 -8.94 -9.23
N GLY A 212 3.09 -8.92 -8.33
CA GLY A 212 1.76 -9.44 -8.62
C GLY A 212 1.07 -8.68 -9.77
N VAL A 213 1.08 -7.35 -9.71
CA VAL A 213 0.44 -6.51 -10.74
C VAL A 213 1.14 -6.63 -12.08
N VAL A 214 2.48 -6.62 -12.12
CA VAL A 214 3.23 -6.80 -13.38
C VAL A 214 2.92 -8.15 -14.01
N ALA A 215 2.88 -9.23 -13.22
CA ALA A 215 2.52 -10.56 -13.72
C ALA A 215 1.09 -10.59 -14.28
N ASP A 216 0.13 -9.95 -13.61
CA ASP A 216 -1.25 -9.85 -14.10
C ASP A 216 -1.35 -9.03 -15.39
N LEU A 217 -0.67 -7.88 -15.46
CA LEU A 217 -0.67 -7.03 -16.65
C LEU A 217 -0.10 -7.75 -17.87
N GLN A 218 1.02 -8.48 -17.69
CA GLN A 218 1.61 -9.31 -18.74
C GLN A 218 0.70 -10.48 -19.12
N TRP A 219 0.01 -11.08 -18.15
CA TRP A 219 -0.89 -12.20 -18.40
C TRP A 219 -2.08 -11.74 -19.25
N ILE A 220 -2.70 -10.60 -18.92
CA ILE A 220 -3.84 -10.06 -19.68
C ILE A 220 -3.44 -9.66 -21.09
N ALA A 221 -2.27 -9.07 -21.28
CA ALA A 221 -1.79 -8.72 -22.61
C ALA A 221 -1.75 -9.93 -23.57
N ASN A 222 -1.57 -11.15 -23.04
CA ASN A 222 -1.42 -12.37 -23.81
C ASN A 222 -2.64 -13.32 -23.75
N ASN A 223 -3.57 -13.12 -22.81
CA ASN A 223 -4.66 -14.06 -22.51
C ASN A 223 -5.99 -13.33 -22.32
N ILE A 224 -6.39 -12.53 -23.32
CA ILE A 224 -7.69 -11.89 -23.30
C ILE A 224 -8.76 -12.93 -23.67
N CYS A 225 -9.86 -12.92 -22.92
CA CYS A 225 -11.15 -13.35 -23.43
C CYS A 225 -11.61 -12.42 -24.58
#